data_AF-A0A0R0ED90-F1
#
_entry.id   AF-A0A0R0ED90-F1
#
_cell.length_a   1.000
_cell.length_b   1.000
_cell.length_c   1.000
_cell.angle_alpha   90.00
_cell.angle_beta   90.00
_cell.angle_gamma   90.00
#
_symmetry.space_group_name_H-M   'P 1'
#
loop_
_entity.id
_entity.type
_entity.pdbx_description
1 polymer ?
#
loop_
_entity_poly.entity_id
_entity_poly.type
_entity_poly.pdbx_seq_one_letter_code
_entity_poly.pdbx_strand_id
1 'polypeptide(L)'
;MAICKSCGVEQAGIMSDLCSKCIEALPRPVTPAQPHATEATAGDGALTTEGDYAALIGQAIIWLSIVGAAICIFLFGQYELPDGPYSTKKVWNTTLIGFYVASGLNGVFFGFLLSKIGSVLKHLERLRDSR
;
A
#
# COMPACT_ATOMS: atom_id res chain seq x y z
N MET A 1 12.99 21.33 -13.94
CA MET A 1 13.28 21.59 -15.38
C MET A 1 12.80 20.48 -16.33
N ALA A 2 12.28 19.33 -15.86
CA ALA A 2 11.85 18.24 -16.75
C ALA A 2 10.45 18.44 -17.39
N ILE A 3 9.65 19.41 -16.92
CA ILE A 3 8.23 19.54 -17.28
C ILE A 3 8.03 20.30 -18.61
N CYS A 4 8.99 21.13 -19.04
CA CYS A 4 8.82 21.96 -20.25
C CYS A 4 9.24 21.22 -21.55
N LYS A 5 9.77 19.98 -21.48
CA LYS A 5 10.20 19.20 -22.66
C LYS A 5 9.04 18.57 -23.44
N SER A 6 7.89 18.35 -22.79
CA SER A 6 6.67 17.81 -23.43
C SER A 6 5.88 18.83 -24.27
N CYS A 7 6.30 20.11 -24.30
CA CYS A 7 5.63 21.16 -25.07
C CYS A 7 6.25 21.48 -26.44
N GLY A 8 7.29 20.75 -26.88
CA GLY A 8 7.81 20.87 -28.24
C GLY A 8 8.43 22.23 -28.60
N VAL A 9 8.89 23.02 -27.62
CA VAL A 9 9.56 24.30 -27.85
C VAL A 9 11.08 24.09 -27.87
N GLU A 10 11.60 23.53 -28.96
CA GLU A 10 13.03 23.48 -29.28
C GLU A 10 13.39 24.60 -30.26
N GLN A 11 13.37 25.87 -29.82
CA GLN A 11 14.18 26.98 -30.35
C GLN A 11 13.55 28.31 -29.92
N ALA A 12 14.36 29.12 -29.24
CA ALA A 12 14.31 30.58 -29.04
C ALA A 12 14.45 30.92 -27.55
N GLY A 13 15.53 31.63 -27.24
CA GLY A 13 15.94 32.05 -25.88
C GLY A 13 15.02 33.10 -25.24
N ILE A 14 13.77 32.73 -24.97
CA ILE A 14 12.82 33.51 -24.18
C ILE A 14 12.13 32.55 -23.19
N MET A 15 12.91 32.08 -22.20
CA MET A 15 12.61 30.87 -21.43
C MET A 15 11.77 31.09 -20.15
N SER A 16 11.34 32.31 -19.84
CA SER A 16 10.62 32.60 -18.58
C SER A 16 9.10 32.72 -18.75
N ASP A 17 8.61 33.40 -19.78
CA ASP A 17 7.19 33.79 -19.84
C ASP A 17 6.26 32.71 -20.43
N LEU A 18 6.75 31.87 -21.35
CA LEU A 18 5.90 30.84 -21.97
C LEU A 18 5.65 29.63 -21.05
N CYS A 19 6.61 29.24 -20.20
CA CYS A 19 6.41 28.11 -19.27
C CYS A 19 5.38 28.49 -18.16
N SER A 20 5.24 29.79 -17.83
CA SER A 20 4.21 30.27 -16.89
C SER A 20 2.80 30.16 -17.47
N LYS A 21 2.59 30.56 -18.73
CA LYS A 21 1.27 30.43 -19.39
C LYS A 21 0.83 28.98 -19.59
N CYS A 22 1.78 28.05 -19.72
CA CYS A 22 1.47 26.63 -19.85
C CYS A 22 0.97 25.99 -18.53
N ILE A 23 1.39 26.52 -17.38
CA ILE A 23 0.92 26.08 -16.06
C ILE A 23 -0.52 26.53 -15.80
N GLU A 24 -0.93 27.72 -16.28
CA GLU A 24 -2.29 28.23 -16.10
C GLU A 24 -3.35 27.52 -16.95
N ALA A 25 -2.95 26.84 -18.04
CA ALA A 25 -3.86 26.08 -18.89
C ALA A 25 -4.10 24.64 -18.39
N LEU A 26 -3.40 24.18 -17.34
CA LEU A 26 -3.68 22.89 -16.73
C LEU A 26 -4.88 23.01 -15.78
N PRO A 27 -5.87 22.11 -15.85
CA PRO A 27 -6.97 22.09 -14.90
C PRO A 27 -6.41 21.92 -13.47
N ARG A 28 -6.76 22.83 -12.57
CA ARG A 28 -6.33 22.82 -11.17
C ARG A 28 -6.68 21.48 -10.51
N PRO A 29 -5.82 20.92 -9.65
CA PRO A 29 -6.17 19.76 -8.86
C PRO A 29 -7.28 20.15 -7.89
N VAL A 30 -8.46 19.57 -8.08
CA VAL A 30 -9.54 19.65 -7.09
C VAL A 30 -9.02 18.92 -5.85
N THR A 31 -8.68 19.69 -4.82
CA THR A 31 -8.57 19.18 -3.46
C THR A 31 -9.98 18.93 -2.95
N PRO A 32 -10.32 17.74 -2.46
CA PRO A 32 -11.31 17.62 -1.42
C PRO A 32 -10.61 17.43 -0.07
N ALA A 33 -11.10 18.20 0.89
CA ALA A 33 -10.82 18.10 2.30
C ALA A 33 -10.90 16.65 2.82
N GLN A 34 -10.13 16.34 3.86
CA GLN A 34 -10.45 15.22 4.73
C GLN A 34 -11.88 15.38 5.27
N PRO A 35 -12.63 14.28 5.30
CA PRO A 35 -13.26 13.88 6.54
C PRO A 35 -12.77 12.49 6.93
N HIS A 36 -12.62 12.29 8.24
CA HIS A 36 -12.64 10.97 8.84
C HIS A 36 -13.89 10.23 8.37
N ALA A 37 -13.72 9.16 7.58
CA ALA A 37 -14.75 8.17 7.33
C ALA A 37 -14.09 6.83 7.01
N THR A 38 -14.31 5.88 7.91
CA THR A 38 -14.09 4.46 7.68
C THR A 38 -15.01 4.02 6.54
N GLU A 39 -14.50 3.88 5.32
CA GLU A 39 -15.24 3.25 4.22
C GLU A 39 -14.48 2.02 3.73
N ALA A 40 -15.02 0.86 4.15
CA ALA A 40 -14.81 -0.39 3.46
C ALA A 40 -15.39 -0.25 2.04
N THR A 41 -14.54 0.08 1.08
CA THR A 41 -14.89 0.07 -0.34
C THR A 41 -14.85 -1.36 -0.85
N ALA A 42 -15.92 -2.10 -0.59
CA ALA A 42 -16.39 -3.12 -1.51
C ALA A 42 -17.01 -2.39 -2.70
N GLY A 43 -16.41 -2.49 -3.89
CA GLY A 43 -16.89 -1.75 -5.06
C GLY A 43 -16.09 -2.00 -6.33
N ASP A 44 -16.32 -3.16 -6.92
CA ASP A 44 -16.68 -3.29 -8.34
C ASP A 44 -15.87 -2.46 -9.36
N GLY A 45 -14.68 -2.95 -9.69
CA GLY A 45 -14.01 -2.65 -10.94
C GLY A 45 -13.52 -3.98 -11.49
N ALA A 46 -14.08 -4.43 -12.61
CA ALA A 46 -13.69 -5.69 -13.22
C ALA A 46 -12.16 -5.77 -13.34
N LEU A 47 -11.56 -6.68 -12.58
CA LEU A 47 -10.13 -6.99 -12.68
C LEU A 47 -9.93 -7.67 -14.03
N THR A 48 -9.56 -6.91 -15.04
CA THR A 48 -9.45 -7.43 -16.42
C THR A 48 -8.05 -7.90 -16.78
N THR A 49 -7.05 -7.57 -15.96
CA THR A 49 -5.63 -7.85 -16.23
C THR A 49 -4.98 -8.63 -15.10
N GLU A 50 -4.07 -9.54 -15.43
CA GLU A 50 -3.37 -10.40 -14.46
C GLU A 50 -2.59 -9.56 -13.43
N GLY A 51 -2.08 -8.41 -13.87
CA GLY A 51 -1.37 -7.47 -13.01
C GLY A 51 -2.24 -6.85 -11.91
N ASP A 52 -3.52 -6.60 -12.19
CA ASP A 52 -4.44 -6.03 -11.19
C ASP A 52 -4.83 -7.08 -10.14
N TYR A 53 -4.98 -8.34 -10.54
CA TYR A 53 -5.17 -9.45 -9.59
C TYR A 53 -3.97 -9.63 -8.67
N ALA A 54 -2.75 -9.62 -9.22
CA ALA A 54 -1.53 -9.75 -8.41
C ALA A 54 -1.34 -8.58 -7.44
N ALA A 55 -1.70 -7.35 -7.87
CA ALA A 55 -1.69 -6.18 -6.99
C ALA A 55 -2.70 -6.29 -5.84
N LEU A 56 -3.93 -6.71 -6.15
CA LEU A 56 -5.00 -6.91 -5.17
C LEU A 56 -4.66 -8.02 -4.18
N ILE A 57 -4.16 -9.16 -4.65
CA ILE A 57 -3.75 -10.29 -3.81
C ILE A 57 -2.61 -9.87 -2.89
N GLY A 58 -1.60 -9.16 -3.41
CA GLY A 58 -0.52 -8.64 -2.58
C GLY A 58 -1.03 -7.72 -1.47
N GLN A 59 -1.98 -6.83 -1.79
CA GLN A 59 -2.60 -5.95 -0.80
C GLN A 59 -3.44 -6.71 0.23
N ALA A 60 -4.17 -7.74 -0.20
CA ALA A 60 -4.95 -8.60 0.69
C ALA A 60 -4.04 -9.36 1.66
N ILE A 61 -2.90 -9.88 1.20
CA ILE A 61 -1.91 -10.58 2.04
C ILE A 61 -1.31 -9.63 3.08
N ILE A 62 -1.03 -8.37 2.72
CA ILE A 62 -0.56 -7.35 3.67
C ILE A 62 -1.58 -7.16 4.80
N TRP A 63 -2.83 -6.89 4.46
CA TRP A 63 -3.88 -6.69 5.45
C TRP A 63 -4.12 -7.93 6.32
N LEU A 64 -4.15 -9.10 5.70
CA LEU A 64 -4.31 -10.37 6.41
C LEU A 64 -3.15 -10.61 7.38
N SER A 65 -1.93 -10.27 6.99
CA SER A 65 -0.74 -10.41 7.86
C SER A 65 -0.79 -9.46 9.04
N ILE A 66 -1.18 -8.20 8.83
CA ILE A 66 -1.28 -7.20 9.90
C ILE A 66 -2.40 -7.56 10.89
N VAL A 67 -3.60 -7.82 10.38
CA VAL A 67 -4.76 -8.16 11.21
C VAL A 67 -4.55 -9.50 11.90
N GLY A 68 -4.01 -10.49 11.20
CA GLY A 68 -3.68 -11.79 11.75
C GLY A 68 -2.64 -11.70 12.87
N ALA A 69 -1.56 -10.94 12.67
CA ALA A 69 -0.55 -10.72 13.71
C ALA A 69 -1.14 -10.02 14.94
N ALA A 70 -1.98 -8.99 14.75
CA ALA A 70 -2.64 -8.30 15.85
C ALA A 70 -3.53 -9.25 16.66
N ILE A 71 -4.38 -10.04 16.00
CA ILE A 71 -5.25 -11.02 16.66
C ILE A 71 -4.43 -12.04 17.45
N CYS A 72 -3.36 -12.58 16.85
CA CYS A 72 -2.49 -13.54 17.52
C CYS A 72 -1.81 -12.96 18.77
N ILE A 73 -1.37 -11.70 18.71
CA ILE A 73 -0.78 -10.99 19.87
C ILE A 73 -1.82 -10.83 20.98
N PHE A 74 -3.06 -10.43 20.67
CA PHE A 74 -4.08 -10.22 21.70
C PHE A 74 -4.58 -11.53 22.33
N LEU A 75 -4.72 -12.60 21.54
CA LEU A 75 -5.23 -13.88 22.04
C LEU A 75 -4.17 -14.70 22.76
N PHE A 76 -2.94 -14.74 22.23
CA PHE A 76 -1.89 -15.65 22.70
C PHE A 76 -0.70 -14.92 23.34
N GLY A 77 -0.66 -13.59 23.31
CA GLY A 77 0.40 -12.81 23.93
C GLY A 77 0.35 -12.83 25.47
N GLN A 78 -0.78 -13.21 26.06
CA GLN A 78 -0.95 -13.37 27.50
C GLN A 78 -0.95 -14.84 27.88
N TYR A 79 -0.19 -15.19 28.91
CA TYR A 79 -0.24 -16.51 29.53
C TYR A 79 -0.45 -16.35 31.04
N GLU A 80 -1.13 -17.33 31.63
CA GLU A 80 -1.44 -17.33 33.05
C GLU A 80 -0.31 -18.03 33.80
N LEU A 81 0.37 -17.30 34.69
CA LEU A 81 1.29 -17.92 35.63
C LEU A 81 0.57 -18.13 36.97
N PRO A 82 0.79 -19.27 37.63
CA PRO A 82 0.38 -19.43 39.02
C PRO A 82 1.21 -18.48 39.89
N ASP A 83 0.53 -17.61 40.63
CA ASP A 83 1.12 -16.65 41.59
C ASP A 83 0.75 -17.02 43.03
N GLY A 84 0.40 -18.29 43.26
CA GLY A 84 0.01 -18.84 44.54
C GLY A 84 -0.90 -20.08 44.41
N PRO A 85 -1.33 -20.66 45.54
CA PRO A 85 -2.13 -21.89 45.54
C PRO A 85 -3.52 -21.75 44.90
N TYR A 86 -4.07 -20.53 44.80
CA TYR A 86 -5.37 -20.25 44.18
C TYR A 86 -5.42 -18.93 43.37
N SER A 87 -4.27 -18.38 42.97
CA SER A 87 -4.20 -17.11 42.25
C SER A 87 -3.42 -17.27 40.94
N THR A 88 -3.97 -16.77 39.84
CA THR A 88 -3.29 -16.68 38.55
C THR A 88 -3.06 -15.22 38.20
N LYS A 89 -1.85 -14.91 37.72
CA LYS A 89 -1.53 -13.60 37.15
C LYS A 89 -1.39 -13.71 35.64
N LYS A 90 -1.94 -12.73 34.92
CA LYS A 90 -1.74 -12.58 33.48
C LYS A 90 -0.47 -11.78 33.24
N VAL A 91 0.48 -12.38 32.52
CA VAL A 91 1.73 -11.71 32.14
C VAL A 91 1.86 -11.78 30.62
N TRP A 92 2.37 -10.69 30.05
CA TRP A 92 2.65 -10.60 28.62
C TRP A 92 3.98 -11.27 28.30
N ASN A 93 3.99 -12.16 27.30
CA ASN A 93 5.20 -12.81 26.83
C ASN A 93 5.83 -12.00 25.69
N THR A 94 6.84 -11.18 26.02
CA THR A 94 7.54 -10.35 25.03
C THR A 94 8.17 -11.16 23.90
N THR A 95 8.69 -12.37 24.18
CA THR A 95 9.28 -13.24 23.15
C THR A 95 8.25 -13.66 22.12
N LEU A 96 7.05 -14.04 22.60
CA LEU A 96 5.97 -14.55 21.78
C LEU A 96 5.32 -13.41 20.96
N ILE A 97 5.17 -12.22 21.57
CA ILE A 97 4.78 -11.00 20.87
C ILE A 97 5.79 -10.66 19.77
N GLY A 98 7.10 -10.69 20.09
CA GLY A 98 8.16 -10.41 19.12
C GLY A 98 8.14 -11.37 17.92
N PHE A 99 7.86 -12.65 18.15
CA PHE A 99 7.70 -13.63 17.08
C PHE A 99 6.52 -13.29 16.16
N TYR A 100 5.36 -12.91 16.70
CA TYR A 100 4.20 -12.52 15.90
C TYR A 100 4.39 -11.20 15.14
N VAL A 101 5.11 -10.24 15.72
CA VAL A 101 5.45 -9.00 15.02
C VAL A 101 6.41 -9.30 13.86
N ALA A 102 7.44 -10.13 14.09
CA ALA A 102 8.39 -10.52 13.06
C ALA A 102 7.72 -11.33 11.92
N SER A 103 6.80 -12.25 12.26
CA SER A 103 6.05 -13.00 11.25
C SER A 103 5.08 -12.09 10.47
N GLY A 104 4.42 -11.15 11.14
CA GLY A 104 3.58 -10.14 10.50
C GLY A 104 4.36 -9.27 9.52
N LEU A 105 5.54 -8.77 9.92
CA LEU A 105 6.43 -7.99 9.04
C LEU A 105 6.92 -8.79 7.83
N ASN A 106 7.22 -10.08 8.00
CA ASN A 106 7.54 -10.96 6.88
C ASN A 106 6.37 -11.09 5.91
N GLY A 107 5.15 -11.28 6.42
CA GLY A 107 3.94 -11.35 5.60
C GLY A 107 3.69 -10.05 4.82
N VAL A 108 3.89 -8.89 5.46
CA VAL A 108 3.82 -7.58 4.79
C VAL A 108 4.88 -7.44 3.71
N PHE A 109 6.12 -7.87 3.97
CA PHE A 109 7.20 -7.84 2.99
C PHE A 109 6.87 -8.69 1.76
N PHE A 110 6.39 -9.93 1.96
CA PHE A 110 5.98 -10.81 0.87
C PHE A 110 4.79 -10.24 0.08
N GLY A 111 3.77 -9.73 0.76
CA GLY A 111 2.63 -9.09 0.11
C GLY A 111 3.05 -7.88 -0.73
N PHE A 112 4.00 -7.07 -0.24
CA PHE A 112 4.54 -5.93 -0.98
C PHE A 112 5.29 -6.36 -2.25
N LEU A 113 6.08 -7.42 -2.18
CA LEU A 113 6.76 -7.98 -3.36
C LEU A 113 5.75 -8.45 -4.41
N LEU A 114 4.69 -9.14 -4.01
CA LEU A 114 3.62 -9.57 -4.91
C LEU A 114 2.91 -8.39 -5.56
N SER A 115 2.61 -7.33 -4.80
CA SER A 115 2.04 -6.11 -5.37
C SER A 115 2.96 -5.45 -6.39
N LYS A 116 4.28 -5.46 -6.16
CA LYS A 116 5.26 -4.93 -7.12
C LYS A 116 5.37 -5.79 -8.38
N ILE A 117 5.35 -7.12 -8.23
CA ILE A 117 5.35 -8.04 -9.36
C ILE A 117 4.09 -7.83 -10.21
N GLY A 118 2.92 -7.65 -9.59
CA GLY A 118 1.68 -7.31 -10.30
C GLY A 118 1.78 -6.01 -11.11
N SER A 119 2.42 -4.98 -10.57
CA SER A 119 2.68 -3.74 -11.32
C SER A 119 3.59 -3.95 -12.54
N VAL A 120 4.57 -4.85 -12.45
CA VAL A 120 5.46 -5.17 -13.58
C VAL A 120 4.72 -5.97 -14.63
N LEU A 121 3.92 -6.97 -14.23
CA LEU A 121 3.04 -7.74 -15.12
C LEU A 121 2.11 -6.83 -15.90
N LYS A 122 1.46 -5.87 -15.22
CA LYS A 122 0.61 -4.87 -15.87
C LYS A 122 1.35 -4.05 -16.93
N HIS A 123 2.62 -3.73 -16.67
CA HIS A 123 3.44 -3.00 -17.64
C HIS A 123 3.77 -3.86 -18.87
N LEU A 124 4.11 -5.13 -18.67
CA LEU A 124 4.40 -6.08 -19.75
C LEU A 124 3.16 -6.40 -20.60
N GLU A 125 1.99 -6.50 -19.97
CA GLU A 125 0.71 -6.74 -20.66
C GLU A 125 0.38 -5.57 -21.59
N ARG A 126 0.54 -4.32 -21.13
CA ARG A 126 0.39 -3.14 -21.99
C ARG A 126 1.36 -3.12 -23.17
N LEU A 127 2.61 -3.58 -22.97
CA LEU A 127 3.59 -3.65 -24.05
C LEU A 127 3.28 -4.75 -25.06
N ARG A 128 2.63 -5.84 -24.62
CA ARG A 128 2.15 -6.92 -25.49
C ARG A 128 0.98 -6.45 -26.35
N ASP A 129 0.00 -5.78 -25.76
CA ASP A 129 -1.19 -5.29 -26.48
C ASP A 129 -0.89 -4.17 -27.48
N SER A 130 0.25 -3.49 -27.34
CA SER A 130 0.70 -2.45 -28.26
C SER A 130 1.39 -2.98 -29.52
N ARG A 131 1.65 -4.28 -29.63
CA ARG A 131 2.31 -4.92 -30.78
C ARG A 131 1.30 -5.65 -31.64
#